data_AF-A0A523EJZ6-F1
#
_entry.id   AF-A0A523EJZ6-F1
#
_cell.length_a   1.000
_cell.length_b   1.000
_cell.length_c   1.000
_cell.angle_alpha   90.00
_cell.angle_beta   90.00
_cell.angle_gamma   90.00
#
_symmetry.space_group_name_H-M   'P 1'
#
loop_
_entity.id
_entity.type
_entity.pdbx_description
1 polymer ?
#
loop_
_entity_poly.entity_id
_entity_poly.type
_entity_poly.pdbx_seq_one_letter_code
_entity_poly.pdbx_strand_id
1 'polypeptide(L)'
;MSKSRQQKVRNRKRRIERRLGRKNWPAQDEPMFSARNIQYELSERTRGVGVGGIGAIHKFALASGLVEAIDERVDVLKVHLPYHESDHVLNIAYNILAGGTCLEDIELLRNDEVYLDALGAQRIPDPTTAGD
;
A
#
# COMPACT_ATOMS: atom_id res chain seq x y z
N MET A 1 -16.91 -13.10 -22.11
CA MET A 1 -16.60 -13.08 -20.66
C MET A 1 -17.89 -13.29 -19.86
N SER A 2 -17.90 -14.12 -18.80
CA SER A 2 -19.14 -14.38 -18.04
C SER A 2 -19.59 -13.17 -17.21
N LYS A 3 -20.91 -12.94 -17.10
CA LYS A 3 -21.52 -11.82 -16.34
C LYS A 3 -20.99 -11.70 -14.91
N SER A 4 -20.64 -12.84 -14.28
CA SER A 4 -20.05 -12.90 -12.93
C SER A 4 -18.65 -12.29 -12.85
N ARG A 5 -17.77 -12.54 -13.84
CA ARG A 5 -16.43 -11.92 -13.88
C ARG A 5 -16.51 -10.40 -14.07
N GLN A 6 -17.38 -9.93 -14.95
CA GLN A 6 -17.62 -8.49 -15.15
C GLN A 6 -18.13 -7.81 -13.88
N GLN A 7 -19.05 -8.44 -13.14
CA GLN A 7 -19.52 -7.91 -11.86
C GLN A 7 -18.39 -7.81 -10.83
N LYS A 8 -17.53 -8.83 -10.74
CA LYS A 8 -16.36 -8.81 -9.83
C LYS A 8 -15.43 -7.65 -10.16
N VAL A 9 -15.06 -7.46 -11.43
CA VAL A 9 -14.18 -6.34 -11.84
C VAL A 9 -14.82 -4.98 -11.51
N ARG A 10 -16.11 -4.79 -11.80
CA ARG A 10 -16.82 -3.54 -11.45
C ARG A 10 -16.83 -3.26 -9.95
N ASN A 11 -17.03 -4.30 -9.14
CA ASN A 11 -17.02 -4.17 -7.69
C ASN A 11 -15.63 -3.77 -7.17
N ARG A 12 -14.56 -4.36 -7.71
CA ARG A 12 -13.17 -3.98 -7.35
C ARG A 12 -12.87 -2.52 -7.69
N LYS A 13 -13.19 -2.09 -8.92
CA LYS A 13 -13.03 -0.69 -9.34
C LYS A 13 -13.74 0.27 -8.38
N ARG A 14 -15.01 -0.01 -8.05
CA ARG A 14 -15.78 0.79 -7.08
C ARG A 14 -15.14 0.82 -5.68
N ARG A 15 -14.50 -0.25 -5.23
CA ARG A 15 -13.81 -0.28 -3.92
C ARG A 15 -12.56 0.59 -3.95
N ILE A 16 -11.76 0.48 -5.00
CA ILE A 16 -10.57 1.32 -5.21
C ILE A 16 -10.96 2.80 -5.33
N GLU A 17 -11.96 3.14 -6.14
CA GLU A 17 -12.48 4.51 -6.26
C GLU A 17 -12.91 5.09 -4.90
N ARG A 18 -13.56 4.29 -4.06
CA ARG A 18 -13.95 4.70 -2.70
C ARG A 18 -12.76 4.86 -1.76
N ARG A 19 -11.69 4.09 -1.94
CA ARG A 19 -10.44 4.19 -1.16
C ARG A 19 -9.67 5.46 -1.54
N LEU A 20 -9.54 5.72 -2.84
CA LEU A 20 -8.77 6.82 -3.41
C LEU A 20 -9.54 8.15 -3.46
N GLY A 21 -10.85 8.15 -3.25
CA GLY A 21 -11.67 9.35 -3.19
C GLY A 21 -11.10 10.41 -2.23
N ARG A 22 -11.31 11.69 -2.54
CA ARG A 22 -10.84 12.81 -1.70
C ARG A 22 -11.41 12.68 -0.29
N LYS A 23 -10.54 12.76 0.71
CA LYS A 23 -10.88 12.75 2.13
C LYS A 23 -10.03 13.79 2.85
N ASN A 24 -10.65 14.46 3.81
CA ASN A 24 -9.93 15.29 4.77
C ASN A 24 -9.42 14.37 5.87
N TRP A 25 -8.13 14.03 5.79
CA TRP A 25 -7.50 13.21 6.81
C TRP A 25 -7.19 14.06 8.04
N PRO A 26 -7.43 13.57 9.27
CA PRO A 26 -6.79 14.13 10.45
C PRO A 26 -5.32 13.71 10.48
N ALA A 27 -4.51 14.36 11.32
CA ALA A 27 -3.17 13.86 11.61
C ALA A 27 -3.25 12.41 12.11
N GLN A 28 -2.36 11.56 11.62
CA GLN A 28 -2.31 10.15 11.99
C GLN A 28 -1.24 9.92 13.05
N ASP A 29 -1.59 9.26 14.15
CA ASP A 29 -0.63 8.88 15.21
C ASP A 29 0.18 7.62 14.85
N GLU A 30 -0.28 6.85 13.86
CA GLU A 30 0.35 5.61 13.39
C GLU A 30 0.52 5.65 11.86
N PRO A 31 1.52 4.96 11.29
CA PRO A 31 1.67 4.79 9.85
C PRO A 31 0.44 4.16 9.19
N MET A 32 0.16 4.56 7.95
CA MET A 32 -0.93 4.02 7.14
C MET A 32 -0.74 2.52 6.84
N PHE A 33 0.50 2.05 6.77
CA PHE A 33 0.82 0.65 6.53
C PHE A 33 0.86 -0.10 7.87
N SER A 34 -0.14 -0.96 8.11
CA SER A 34 -0.38 -1.55 9.44
C SER A 34 -0.25 -3.07 9.50
N ALA A 35 -0.17 -3.76 8.35
CA ALA A 35 -0.12 -5.22 8.24
C ALA A 35 -1.27 -6.01 8.95
N ARG A 36 -2.34 -5.34 9.40
CA ARG A 36 -3.35 -5.91 10.31
C ARG A 36 -4.24 -7.01 9.69
N ASN A 37 -4.35 -7.09 8.36
CA ASN A 37 -5.30 -7.98 7.66
C ASN A 37 -4.65 -8.89 6.60
N ILE A 38 -3.43 -9.38 6.81
CA ILE A 38 -2.80 -10.31 5.86
C ILE A 38 -3.44 -11.69 5.98
N GLN A 39 -4.49 -11.94 5.20
CA GLN A 39 -4.96 -13.28 4.90
C GLN A 39 -4.05 -13.86 3.83
N TYR A 40 -3.11 -14.72 4.25
CA TYR A 40 -2.37 -15.58 3.33
C TYR A 40 -3.35 -16.64 2.79
N GLU A 41 -4.17 -16.26 1.82
CA GLU A 41 -4.83 -17.26 1.00
C GLU A 41 -3.70 -17.88 0.18
N LEU A 42 -3.27 -19.10 0.55
CA LEU A 42 -2.51 -20.01 -0.31
C LEU A 42 -3.38 -20.31 -1.54
N SER A 43 -3.58 -19.29 -2.38
CA SER A 43 -4.44 -19.37 -3.54
C SER A 43 -3.65 -20.11 -4.60
N GLU A 44 -4.13 -21.31 -4.88
CA GLU A 44 -3.67 -22.19 -5.94
C GLU A 44 -3.29 -21.41 -7.22
N ARG A 45 -1.98 -21.32 -7.45
CA ARG A 45 -1.31 -21.33 -8.77
C ARG A 45 -1.70 -20.30 -9.85
N THR A 46 -2.61 -19.33 -9.64
CA THR A 46 -3.13 -18.54 -10.79
C THR A 46 -3.39 -17.05 -10.56
N ARG A 47 -2.91 -16.43 -9.47
CA ARG A 47 -2.82 -14.97 -9.37
C ARG A 47 -1.35 -14.58 -9.24
N GLY A 48 -0.82 -13.98 -10.30
CA GLY A 48 0.62 -13.83 -10.56
C GLY A 48 1.40 -13.18 -9.41
N VAL A 49 2.35 -13.95 -8.86
CA VAL A 49 3.80 -13.74 -8.64
C VAL A 49 4.41 -12.31 -8.50
N GLY A 50 3.68 -11.20 -8.54
CA GLY A 50 4.27 -9.86 -8.33
C GLY A 50 4.30 -9.41 -6.86
N VAL A 51 3.23 -9.67 -6.10
CA VAL A 51 2.97 -8.99 -4.81
C VAL A 51 2.62 -9.93 -3.67
N GLY A 52 2.60 -11.25 -3.88
CA GLY A 52 2.23 -12.23 -2.85
C GLY A 52 3.12 -12.22 -1.60
N GLY A 53 4.37 -11.80 -1.74
CA GLY A 53 5.32 -11.70 -0.63
C GLY A 53 5.24 -10.38 0.15
N ILE A 54 4.56 -9.35 -0.35
CA ILE A 54 4.72 -7.99 0.20
C ILE A 54 4.23 -7.88 1.63
N GLY A 55 3.14 -8.57 1.98
CA GLY A 55 2.66 -8.60 3.35
C GLY A 55 3.66 -9.26 4.31
N ALA A 56 4.40 -10.28 3.86
CA ALA A 56 5.44 -10.92 4.68
C ALA A 56 6.66 -10.00 4.86
N ILE A 57 7.07 -9.31 3.78
CA ILE A 57 8.16 -8.33 3.81
C ILE A 57 7.79 -7.16 4.75
N HIS A 58 6.57 -6.66 4.67
CA HIS A 58 6.11 -5.59 5.54
C HIS A 58 5.99 -6.02 7.01
N LYS A 59 5.49 -7.23 7.27
CA LYS A 59 5.55 -7.83 8.62
C LYS A 59 6.98 -7.95 9.15
N PHE A 60 7.93 -8.32 8.30
CA PHE A 60 9.34 -8.39 8.68
C PHE A 60 9.89 -7.00 9.02
N ALA A 61 9.58 -5.98 8.22
CA ALA A 61 9.98 -4.60 8.50
C ALA A 61 9.48 -4.14 9.88
N LEU A 62 8.19 -4.35 10.18
CA LEU A 62 7.62 -4.06 11.51
C LEU A 62 8.34 -4.85 12.62
N ALA A 63 8.48 -6.17 12.47
CA ALA A 63 9.10 -7.01 13.49
C ALA A 63 10.59 -6.69 13.74
N SER A 64 11.28 -6.13 12.74
CA SER A 64 12.68 -5.71 12.86
C SER A 64 12.85 -4.33 13.52
N GLY A 65 11.77 -3.60 13.77
CA GLY A 65 11.83 -2.21 14.23
C GLY A 65 12.23 -1.21 13.14
N LEU A 66 12.20 -1.61 11.85
CA LEU A 66 12.64 -0.77 10.74
C LEU A 66 11.67 0.40 10.51
N VAL A 67 10.38 0.17 10.69
CA VAL A 67 9.34 1.20 10.46
C VAL A 67 9.52 2.33 11.46
N GLU A 68 9.59 1.97 12.74
CA GLU A 68 9.82 2.87 13.86
C GLU A 68 11.17 3.59 13.72
N ALA A 69 12.21 2.85 13.34
CA ALA A 69 13.54 3.41 13.10
C ALA A 69 13.58 4.45 11.97
N ILE A 70 12.70 4.36 10.98
CA ILE A 70 12.58 5.37 9.92
C ILE A 70 11.85 6.59 10.47
N ASP A 71 10.70 6.40 11.12
CA ASP A 71 9.89 7.50 11.66
C ASP A 71 10.64 8.29 12.75
N GLU A 72 11.55 7.66 13.48
CA GLU A 72 12.40 8.35 14.47
C GLU A 72 13.57 9.13 13.85
N ARG A 73 14.06 8.72 12.67
CA ARG A 73 15.32 9.26 12.09
C ARG A 73 15.11 10.12 10.85
N VAL A 74 13.96 10.01 10.22
CA VAL A 74 13.56 10.78 9.06
C VAL A 74 12.39 11.65 9.50
N ASP A 75 12.69 12.91 9.78
CA ASP A 75 11.70 13.92 10.21
C ASP A 75 11.63 15.00 9.13
N VAL A 76 10.72 14.80 8.18
CA VAL A 76 10.57 15.66 6.99
C VAL A 76 9.17 16.26 6.94
N LEU A 77 8.16 15.52 7.38
CA LEU A 77 6.76 15.95 7.37
C LEU A 77 6.45 16.74 8.63
N LYS A 78 5.87 17.94 8.46
CA LYS A 78 5.42 18.75 9.59
C LYS A 78 4.15 18.21 10.22
N VAL A 79 3.33 17.54 9.40
CA VAL A 79 2.06 16.94 9.81
C VAL A 79 1.86 15.65 9.02
N HIS A 80 1.54 14.55 9.71
CA HIS A 80 1.32 13.25 9.09
C HIS A 80 -0.09 13.13 8.50
N LEU A 81 -0.27 13.60 7.25
CA LEU A 81 -1.55 13.68 6.54
C LEU A 81 -1.56 12.94 5.20
N PRO A 82 -2.01 11.67 5.13
CA PRO A 82 -2.21 10.71 6.22
C PRO A 82 -0.99 9.79 6.45
N TYR A 83 0.18 10.17 5.95
CA TYR A 83 1.34 9.29 5.88
C TYR A 83 2.41 9.69 6.87
N HIS A 84 3.10 8.68 7.38
CA HIS A 84 4.38 8.83 8.08
C HIS A 84 5.54 8.71 7.07
N GLU A 85 6.73 9.13 7.47
CA GLU A 85 7.93 9.03 6.64
C GLU A 85 8.23 7.59 6.24
N SER A 86 7.99 6.63 7.14
CA SER A 86 8.09 5.20 6.84
C SER A 86 7.14 4.78 5.73
N ASP A 87 5.90 5.27 5.67
CA ASP A 87 4.97 4.97 4.56
C ASP A 87 5.56 5.43 3.22
N HIS A 88 6.18 6.61 3.17
CA HIS A 88 6.80 7.13 1.94
C HIS A 88 8.02 6.30 1.51
N VAL A 89 8.93 6.03 2.45
CA VAL A 89 10.16 5.26 2.18
C VAL A 89 9.81 3.83 1.75
N LEU A 90 8.91 3.17 2.50
CA LEU A 90 8.49 1.81 2.20
C LEU A 90 7.70 1.74 0.90
N ASN A 91 6.88 2.75 0.55
CA ASN A 91 6.17 2.76 -0.72
C ASN A 91 7.13 2.73 -1.92
N ILE A 92 8.22 3.50 -1.87
CA ILE A 92 9.25 3.51 -2.91
C ILE A 92 10.00 2.16 -2.95
N ALA A 93 10.40 1.64 -1.78
CA ALA A 93 11.09 0.35 -1.72
C ALA A 93 10.20 -0.80 -2.24
N TYR A 94 8.92 -0.80 -1.85
CA TYR A 94 7.97 -1.83 -2.24
C TYR A 94 7.59 -1.74 -3.72
N ASN A 95 7.60 -0.56 -4.31
CA ASN A 95 7.49 -0.40 -5.76
C ASN A 95 8.56 -1.20 -6.50
N ILE A 96 9.83 -1.08 -6.07
CA ILE A 96 10.94 -1.83 -6.67
C ILE A 96 10.78 -3.34 -6.44
N LEU A 97 10.41 -3.75 -5.23
CA LEU A 97 10.20 -5.16 -4.89
C LEU A 97 9.04 -5.80 -5.66
N ALA A 98 8.03 -5.00 -6.02
CA ALA A 98 6.92 -5.41 -6.87
C ALA A 98 7.28 -5.41 -8.38
N GLY A 99 8.52 -5.06 -8.74
CA GLY A 99 9.03 -5.04 -10.12
C GLY A 99 8.88 -3.69 -10.83
N GLY A 100 8.51 -2.63 -10.12
CA GLY A 100 8.50 -1.27 -10.64
C GLY A 100 9.90 -0.77 -10.97
N THR A 101 9.99 0.05 -12.00
CA THR A 101 11.25 0.62 -12.54
C THR A 101 11.29 2.13 -12.47
N CYS A 102 10.13 2.77 -12.30
CA CYS A 102 10.00 4.22 -12.10
C CYS A 102 8.94 4.52 -11.02
N LEU A 103 8.86 5.79 -10.58
CA LEU A 103 7.91 6.16 -9.52
C LEU A 103 6.47 6.04 -10.00
N GLU A 104 6.19 6.35 -11.26
CA GLU A 104 4.87 6.28 -11.86
C GLU A 104 4.24 4.88 -11.77
N ASP A 105 5.07 3.82 -11.67
CA ASP A 105 4.60 2.45 -11.46
C ASP A 105 3.85 2.27 -10.12
N ILE A 106 4.05 3.17 -9.14
CA ILE A 106 3.28 3.24 -7.90
C ILE A 106 1.79 3.40 -8.20
N GLU A 107 1.39 4.05 -9.30
CA GLU A 107 -0.02 4.18 -9.67
C GLU A 107 -0.67 2.82 -9.94
N LEU A 108 0.10 1.85 -10.46
CA LEU A 108 -0.39 0.48 -10.65
C LEU A 108 -0.70 -0.17 -9.28
N LEU A 109 0.18 0.04 -8.30
CA LEU A 109 0.04 -0.48 -6.93
C LEU A 109 -1.09 0.21 -6.16
N ARG A 110 -1.30 1.52 -6.37
CA ARG A 110 -2.43 2.28 -5.78
C ARG A 110 -3.79 1.75 -6.20
N ASN A 111 -3.86 1.13 -7.39
CA ASN A 111 -5.08 0.55 -7.93
C ASN A 111 -5.18 -0.97 -7.73
N ASP A 112 -4.19 -1.60 -7.09
CA ASP A 112 -4.20 -3.04 -6.79
C ASP A 112 -4.79 -3.32 -5.40
N GLU A 113 -6.03 -3.79 -5.38
CA GLU A 113 -6.75 -4.16 -4.14
C GLU A 113 -6.00 -5.22 -3.32
N VAL A 114 -5.34 -6.19 -3.97
CA VAL A 114 -4.62 -7.27 -3.29
C VAL A 114 -3.37 -6.72 -2.61
N TYR A 115 -2.66 -5.81 -3.28
CA TYR A 115 -1.50 -5.13 -2.70
C TYR A 115 -1.88 -4.28 -1.49
N LEU A 116 -2.91 -3.45 -1.61
CA LEU A 116 -3.41 -2.62 -0.51
C LEU A 116 -3.87 -3.47 0.69
N ASP A 117 -4.59 -4.56 0.41
CA ASP A 117 -5.04 -5.49 1.45
C ASP A 117 -3.85 -6.19 2.13
N ALA A 118 -2.82 -6.56 1.37
CA ALA A 118 -1.60 -7.16 1.90
C ALA A 118 -0.76 -6.21 2.78
N LEU A 119 -0.81 -4.89 2.53
CA LEU A 119 -0.22 -3.90 3.43
C LEU A 119 -1.13 -3.53 4.61
N GLY A 120 -2.40 -3.94 4.58
CA GLY A 120 -3.40 -3.45 5.53
C GLY A 120 -3.63 -1.93 5.38
N ALA A 121 -3.40 -1.38 4.19
CA ALA A 121 -3.42 0.05 3.93
C ALA A 121 -4.71 0.45 3.21
N GLN A 122 -5.29 1.58 3.61
CA GLN A 122 -6.43 2.14 2.87
C GLN A 122 -5.98 2.76 1.53
N ARG A 123 -4.81 3.39 1.53
CA ARG A 123 -4.18 4.04 0.37
C ARG A 123 -2.66 4.08 0.59
N ILE A 124 -1.90 4.17 -0.49
CA ILE A 124 -0.45 4.40 -0.45
C ILE A 124 -0.12 5.76 -1.07
N PRO A 125 1.02 6.39 -0.71
CA PRO A 125 1.41 7.68 -1.24
C PRO A 125 1.36 7.70 -2.77
N ASP A 126 0.86 8.80 -3.33
CA ASP A 126 0.93 9.08 -4.77
C ASP A 126 2.41 9.22 -5.19
N PRO A 127 2.82 8.76 -6.38
CA PRO A 127 4.16 9.01 -6.92
C PRO A 127 4.55 10.49 -6.95
N THR A 128 3.56 11.38 -6.99
CA THR A 128 3.72 12.84 -6.97
C THR A 128 3.40 13.47 -5.62
N THR A 129 3.29 12.69 -4.53
CA THR A 129 3.18 13.23 -3.15
C THR A 129 4.52 13.83 -2.74
N ALA A 130 4.89 14.96 -3.34
CA ALA A 130 5.88 15.87 -2.79
C ALA A 130 5.22 16.50 -1.55
N GLY A 131 5.85 16.34 -0.38
CA GLY A 131 5.27 16.63 0.94
C GLY A 131 4.46 17.92 1.02
N ASP A 132 3.22 17.78 1.49
CA ASP A 132 2.45 18.84 2.14
C ASP A 132 2.95 19.04 3.59
#